data_AF-A0A976FFM8-F1
#
_entry.id   AF-A0A976FFM8-F1
#
_cell.length_a   1.000
_cell.length_b   1.000
_cell.length_c   1.000
_cell.angle_alpha   90.00
_cell.angle_beta   90.00
_cell.angle_gamma   90.00
#
_symmetry.space_group_name_H-M   'P 1'
#
loop_
_entity.id
_entity.type
_entity.pdbx_description
1 polymer ?
#
loop_
_entity_poly.entity_id
_entity_poly.type
_entity_poly.pdbx_seq_one_letter_code
_entity_poly.pdbx_strand_id
1 'polypeptide(L)'
;MALLIMPTVTRGRHRLTSHGRILASQSIAPVKHLQLQVIQTIRQLHDQVEVMKACGMPANEASRVNQYHWLLLARLERLQNIKFYRTPQATRSFTRLFILVLPVFYGPYYVFIARENENQATNFAFCLLLSVSTSLLMLGIFNVERTMEDPFAGGGLDGIHVHAIFT
;
A
#
# COMPACT_ATOMS: atom_id res chain seq x y z
N MET A 1 17.12 4.71 -0.68
CA MET A 1 16.01 5.42 -1.36
C MET A 1 15.22 4.53 -2.31
N ALA A 2 15.88 3.77 -3.21
CA ALA A 2 15.19 2.92 -4.19
C ALA A 2 14.23 1.85 -3.61
N LEU A 3 14.44 1.40 -2.37
CA LEU A 3 13.63 0.34 -1.75
C LEU A 3 12.13 0.68 -1.66
N LEU A 4 11.79 1.93 -1.33
CA LEU A 4 10.39 2.34 -1.16
C LEU A 4 9.67 2.55 -2.51
N ILE A 5 10.41 2.86 -3.56
CA ILE A 5 9.87 3.11 -4.90
C ILE A 5 9.70 1.79 -5.67
N MET A 6 10.45 0.75 -5.31
CA MET A 6 10.37 -0.54 -5.99
C MET A 6 8.96 -1.15 -5.96
N PRO A 7 8.55 -1.81 -7.07
CA PRO A 7 7.26 -2.47 -7.15
C PRO A 7 7.21 -3.66 -6.19
N THR A 8 6.10 -3.79 -5.46
CA THR A 8 5.87 -4.95 -4.60
C THR A 8 5.29 -6.10 -5.39
N VAL A 9 5.84 -7.29 -5.16
CA VAL A 9 5.47 -8.50 -5.90
C VAL A 9 4.69 -9.47 -5.03
N THR A 10 3.62 -8.97 -4.41
CA THR A 10 2.79 -9.73 -3.44
C THR A 10 1.46 -10.21 -4.00
N ARG A 11 1.12 -9.86 -5.26
CA ARG A 11 -0.15 -10.25 -5.90
C ARG A 11 -0.15 -11.72 -6.33
N GLY A 12 -1.32 -12.36 -6.28
CA GLY A 12 -1.49 -13.77 -6.68
C GLY A 12 -0.99 -14.08 -8.10
N ARG A 13 -1.16 -13.16 -9.05
CA ARG A 13 -0.63 -13.29 -10.42
C ARG A 13 0.88 -13.55 -10.47
N HIS A 14 1.65 -13.02 -9.52
CA HIS A 14 3.10 -13.19 -9.49
C HIS A 14 3.54 -14.57 -9.01
N ARG A 15 2.64 -15.31 -8.37
CA ARG A 15 2.87 -16.71 -7.96
C ARG A 15 2.31 -17.69 -9.00
N LEU A 16 1.18 -17.35 -9.62
CA LEU A 16 0.43 -18.27 -10.47
C LEU A 16 0.87 -18.23 -11.93
N THR A 17 1.12 -17.06 -12.52
CA THR A 17 1.43 -16.94 -13.96
C THR A 17 2.93 -17.07 -14.23
N SER A 18 3.30 -17.59 -15.40
CA SER A 18 4.70 -17.72 -15.85
C SER A 18 5.39 -16.35 -15.94
N HIS A 19 4.75 -15.40 -16.64
CA HIS A 19 5.22 -14.01 -16.73
C HIS A 19 5.30 -13.33 -15.36
N GLY A 20 4.34 -13.60 -14.48
CA GLY A 20 4.31 -13.04 -13.13
C GLY A 20 5.47 -13.52 -12.26
N ARG A 21 5.86 -14.79 -12.39
CA ARG A 21 7.01 -15.39 -11.70
C ARG A 21 8.34 -14.80 -12.16
N ILE A 22 8.49 -14.57 -13.47
CA ILE A 22 9.70 -13.92 -14.03
C ILE A 22 9.84 -12.51 -13.43
N LEU A 23 8.77 -11.71 -13.47
CA LEU A 23 8.77 -10.36 -12.91
C LEU A 23 9.04 -10.34 -11.39
N ALA A 24 8.57 -11.36 -10.68
CA ALA A 24 8.89 -11.56 -9.27
C ALA A 24 10.37 -11.84 -9.03
N SER A 25 10.95 -12.79 -9.77
CA SER A 25 12.38 -13.08 -9.64
C SER A 25 13.26 -11.87 -9.90
N GLN A 26 12.90 -11.04 -10.88
CA GLN A 26 13.62 -9.81 -11.21
C GLN A 26 13.52 -8.74 -10.12
N SER A 27 12.42 -8.68 -9.37
CA SER A 27 12.19 -7.64 -8.34
C SER A 27 12.60 -8.07 -6.93
N ILE A 28 12.55 -9.37 -6.61
CA ILE A 28 12.87 -9.88 -5.26
C ILE A 28 14.38 -9.72 -4.96
N ALA A 29 15.24 -10.08 -5.92
CA ALA A 29 16.69 -9.97 -5.75
C ALA A 29 17.17 -8.54 -5.41
N PRO A 30 16.80 -7.50 -6.16
CA PRO A 30 17.24 -6.14 -5.87
C PRO A 30 16.62 -5.60 -4.57
N VAL A 31 15.37 -5.94 -4.23
CA VAL A 31 14.76 -5.56 -2.94
C VAL A 31 15.55 -6.15 -1.78
N LYS A 32 15.88 -7.44 -1.82
CA LYS A 32 16.67 -8.10 -0.77
C LYS A 32 18.07 -7.50 -0.68
N HIS A 33 18.71 -7.25 -1.81
CA HIS A 33 20.03 -6.60 -1.85
C HIS A 33 20.01 -5.23 -1.17
N LEU A 34 19.02 -4.38 -1.48
CA LEU A 34 18.86 -3.07 -0.84
C LEU A 34 18.61 -3.17 0.67
N GLN A 35 17.80 -4.13 1.13
CA GLN A 35 17.59 -4.35 2.56
C GLN A 35 18.89 -4.75 3.27
N LEU A 36 19.68 -5.63 2.65
CA LEU A 36 20.98 -6.04 3.19
C LEU A 36 21.96 -4.86 3.24
N GLN A 37 21.99 -4.03 2.19
CA GLN A 37 22.81 -2.82 2.18
C GLN A 37 22.45 -1.88 3.32
N VAL A 38 21.16 -1.62 3.56
CA VAL A 38 20.70 -0.78 4.69
C VAL A 38 21.19 -1.33 6.03
N ILE A 39 21.03 -2.64 6.26
CA ILE A 39 21.48 -3.29 7.50
C ILE A 39 23.01 -3.19 7.66
N GLN A 40 23.76 -3.40 6.57
CA GLN A 40 25.21 -3.28 6.57
C GLN A 40 25.67 -1.85 6.88
N THR A 41 25.03 -0.84 6.31
CA THR A 41 25.33 0.57 6.61
C THR A 41 25.04 0.92 8.07
N ILE A 42 23.93 0.42 8.65
CA ILE A 42 23.61 0.65 10.07
C ILE A 42 24.62 -0.05 10.98
N ARG A 43 25.11 -1.23 10.60
CA ARG A 43 26.18 -1.92 11.32
C ARG A 43 27.48 -1.10 11.28
N GLN A 44 27.87 -0.63 10.10
CA GLN A 44 29.04 0.24 9.95
C GLN A 44 28.94 1.49 10.84
N LEU A 45 27.76 2.12 10.92
CA LEU A 45 27.54 3.26 11.82
C LEU A 45 27.77 2.91 13.30
N HIS A 46 27.35 1.72 13.75
CA HIS A 46 27.63 1.27 15.12
C HIS A 46 29.12 1.00 15.33
N ASP A 47 29.79 0.36 14.37
CA ASP A 47 31.22 0.07 14.46
C ASP A 47 32.04 1.37 14.53
N GLN A 48 31.63 2.41 13.79
CA GLN A 48 32.27 3.73 13.86
C GLN A 48 32.14 4.36 15.26
N VAL A 49 31.02 4.17 15.97
CA VAL A 49 30.87 4.65 17.35
C VAL A 49 31.83 3.95 18.29
N GLU A 50 32.07 2.65 18.11
CA GLU A 50 33.05 1.91 18.90
C GLU A 50 34.48 2.39 18.64
N VAL A 51 34.82 2.70 17.39
CA VAL A 51 36.12 3.35 17.06
C VAL A 51 36.23 4.72 17.74
N MET A 52 35.17 5.54 17.70
CA MET A 52 35.16 6.85 18.35
C MET A 52 35.33 6.74 19.87
N LYS A 53 34.71 5.74 20.51
CA LYS A 53 34.91 5.43 21.94
C LYS A 53 36.36 5.09 22.24
N ALA A 54 37.00 4.27 21.40
CA ALA A 54 38.41 3.94 21.55
C ALA A 54 39.34 5.17 21.40
N CYS A 55 38.94 6.15 20.58
CA CYS A 55 39.66 7.42 20.42
C CYS A 55 39.38 8.46 21.52
N GLY A 56 38.61 8.12 22.56
CA GLY A 56 38.37 9.00 23.71
C GLY A 56 37.01 9.70 23.73
N MET A 57 36.05 9.30 22.88
CA MET A 57 34.67 9.80 22.98
C MET A 57 34.07 9.46 24.35
N PRO A 58 33.47 10.45 25.05
CA PRO A 58 32.84 10.19 26.33
C PRO A 58 31.65 9.23 26.19
N ALA A 59 31.50 8.30 27.14
CA ALA A 59 30.48 7.26 27.10
C ALA A 59 29.05 7.80 26.97
N ASN A 60 28.79 8.98 27.55
CA ASN A 60 27.48 9.64 27.50
C ASN A 60 27.11 10.05 26.06
N GLU A 61 28.06 10.56 25.28
CA GLU A 61 27.82 10.94 23.88
C GLU A 61 27.66 9.71 22.99
N ALA A 62 28.50 8.70 23.17
CA ALA A 62 28.38 7.43 22.46
C ALA A 62 27.02 6.76 22.69
N SER A 63 26.51 6.80 23.93
CA SER A 63 25.17 6.30 24.25
C SER A 63 24.07 7.08 23.53
N ARG A 64 24.19 8.41 23.40
CA ARG A 64 23.21 9.22 22.65
C ARG A 64 23.23 8.92 21.17
N VAL A 65 24.41 8.75 20.57
CA VAL A 65 24.54 8.37 19.16
C VAL A 65 23.88 7.02 18.90
N ASN A 66 24.14 6.02 19.75
CA ASN A 66 23.50 4.71 19.65
C ASN A 66 21.96 4.80 19.80
N GLN A 67 21.45 5.68 20.65
CA GLN A 67 20.01 5.94 20.74
C GLN A 67 19.44 6.49 19.43
N TYR A 68 20.13 7.41 18.76
CA TYR A 68 19.72 7.91 17.45
C TYR A 68 19.81 6.84 16.35
N HIS A 69 20.82 5.98 16.37
CA HIS A 69 20.92 4.84 15.45
C HIS A 69 19.74 3.88 15.61
N TRP A 70 19.36 3.57 16.85
CA TRP A 70 18.20 2.74 17.15
C TRP A 70 16.91 3.39 16.65
N LEU A 71 16.74 4.70 16.89
CA LEU A 71 15.59 5.44 16.39
C LEU A 71 15.51 5.39 14.86
N LEU A 72 16.63 5.59 14.16
CA LEU A 72 16.73 5.52 12.71
C LEU A 72 16.32 4.14 12.19
N LEU A 73 16.85 3.06 12.79
CA LEU A 73 16.49 1.69 12.43
C LEU A 73 15.00 1.43 12.62
N ALA A 74 14.44 1.80 13.78
CA ALA A 74 13.02 1.62 14.07
C ALA A 74 12.11 2.37 13.08
N ARG A 75 12.50 3.59 12.65
CA ARG A 75 11.76 4.34 11.62
C ARG A 75 11.86 3.68 10.25
N LEU A 76 13.03 3.15 9.87
CA LEU A 76 13.20 2.42 8.61
C LEU A 76 12.38 1.13 8.58
N GLU A 77 12.37 0.36 9.67
CA GLU A 77 11.52 -0.83 9.80
C GLU A 77 10.04 -0.48 9.70
N ARG A 78 9.61 0.60 10.34
CA ARG A 78 8.23 1.08 10.22
C ARG A 78 7.85 1.44 8.78
N LEU A 79 8.74 2.10 8.03
CA LEU A 79 8.51 2.40 6.61
C LEU A 79 8.43 1.13 5.77
N GLN A 80 9.30 0.14 6.04
CA GLN A 80 9.24 -1.16 5.37
C GLN A 80 7.95 -1.91 5.70
N ASN A 81 7.49 -1.89 6.95
CA ASN A 81 6.23 -2.50 7.34
C ASN A 81 5.05 -1.89 6.59
N ILE A 82 4.98 -0.56 6.46
CA ILE A 82 3.95 0.10 5.64
C ILE A 82 4.05 -0.35 4.16
N LYS A 83 5.26 -0.48 3.62
CA LYS A 83 5.45 -0.88 2.21
C LYS A 83 5.08 -2.34 1.95
N PHE A 84 5.48 -3.27 2.82
CA PHE A 84 5.36 -4.72 2.59
C PHE A 84 4.14 -5.36 3.22
N TYR A 85 3.65 -4.82 4.35
CA TYR A 85 2.49 -5.33 5.07
C TYR A 85 1.24 -4.58 4.62
N ARG A 86 0.64 -5.04 3.51
CA ARG A 86 -0.55 -4.43 2.88
C ARG A 86 -1.81 -5.26 3.09
N THR A 87 -2.95 -4.72 2.62
CA THR A 87 -4.23 -5.42 2.59
C THR A 87 -4.06 -6.79 1.93
N PRO A 88 -4.45 -7.89 2.62
CA PRO A 88 -4.22 -9.23 2.11
C PRO A 88 -5.00 -9.44 0.80
N GLN A 89 -4.42 -10.22 -0.12
CA GLN A 89 -5.02 -10.47 -1.44
C GLN A 89 -6.43 -11.09 -1.36
N ALA A 90 -6.70 -11.85 -0.29
CA ALA A 90 -8.00 -12.45 -0.04
C ALA A 90 -9.08 -11.39 0.15
N THR A 91 -8.88 -10.44 1.08
CA THR A 91 -9.83 -9.35 1.35
C THR A 91 -10.06 -8.51 0.09
N ARG A 92 -9.00 -8.16 -0.65
CA ARG A 92 -9.16 -7.37 -1.89
C ARG A 92 -9.99 -8.11 -2.96
N SER A 93 -9.74 -9.40 -3.13
CA SER A 93 -10.51 -10.23 -4.07
C SER A 93 -11.97 -10.38 -3.62
N PHE A 94 -12.19 -10.51 -2.31
CA PHE A 94 -13.52 -10.56 -1.72
C PHE A 94 -14.30 -9.26 -1.95
N THR A 95 -13.69 -8.09 -1.71
CA THR A 95 -14.32 -6.78 -1.98
C THR A 95 -14.72 -6.64 -3.45
N ARG A 96 -13.89 -7.09 -4.39
CA ARG A 96 -14.24 -7.07 -5.83
C ARG A 96 -15.44 -7.95 -6.14
N LEU A 97 -15.49 -9.15 -5.57
CA LEU A 97 -16.62 -10.06 -5.74
C LEU A 97 -17.89 -9.45 -5.13
N PHE A 98 -17.78 -8.83 -3.95
CA PHE A 98 -18.89 -8.16 -3.31
C PHE A 98 -19.47 -7.03 -4.19
N ILE A 99 -18.61 -6.18 -4.77
CA ILE A 99 -19.03 -5.11 -5.70
C ILE A 99 -19.74 -5.68 -6.93
N LEU A 100 -19.32 -6.84 -7.44
CA LEU A 100 -19.95 -7.50 -8.59
C LEU A 100 -21.32 -8.11 -8.25
N VAL A 101 -21.45 -8.68 -7.04
CA VAL A 101 -22.64 -9.41 -6.60
C VAL A 101 -23.72 -8.48 -6.05
N LEU A 102 -23.33 -7.32 -5.48
CA LEU A 102 -24.25 -6.36 -4.87
C LEU A 102 -25.42 -5.95 -5.79
N PRO A 103 -25.21 -5.58 -7.07
CA PRO A 103 -26.30 -5.16 -7.96
C PRO A 103 -27.32 -6.27 -8.20
N VAL A 104 -26.92 -7.55 -8.14
CA VAL A 104 -27.84 -8.69 -8.32
C VAL A 104 -28.85 -8.76 -7.17
N PHE A 105 -28.41 -8.45 -5.94
CA PHE A 105 -29.29 -8.43 -4.77
C PHE A 105 -30.18 -7.19 -4.72
N TYR A 106 -29.68 -6.02 -5.12
CA TYR A 106 -30.46 -4.78 -5.12
C TYR A 106 -31.34 -4.60 -6.35
N GLY A 107 -31.08 -5.33 -7.45
CA GLY A 107 -31.87 -5.28 -8.68
C GLY A 107 -33.37 -5.48 -8.46
N PRO A 108 -33.82 -6.55 -7.77
CA PRO A 108 -35.23 -6.77 -7.45
C PRO A 108 -35.86 -5.61 -6.66
N TYR A 109 -35.10 -5.00 -5.75
CA TYR A 109 -35.56 -3.85 -4.96
C TYR A 109 -35.77 -2.60 -5.84
N TYR A 110 -34.87 -2.34 -6.79
CA TYR A 110 -35.05 -1.24 -7.75
C TYR A 110 -36.26 -1.47 -8.66
N VAL A 111 -36.53 -2.73 -9.05
CA VAL A 111 -37.73 -3.07 -9.83
C VAL A 111 -39.00 -2.91 -8.99
N PHE A 112 -38.97 -3.24 -7.70
CA PHE A 112 -40.08 -3.03 -6.79
C PHE A 112 -40.46 -1.55 -6.70
N ILE A 113 -39.50 -0.66 -6.42
CA ILE A 113 -39.75 0.79 -6.36
C ILE A 113 -40.25 1.33 -7.71
N ALA A 114 -39.72 0.83 -8.82
CA ALA A 114 -40.16 1.27 -10.15
C ALA A 114 -41.61 0.88 -10.46
N ARG A 115 -42.13 -0.19 -9.87
CA ARG A 115 -43.49 -0.72 -10.10
C ARG A 115 -44.53 -0.23 -9.10
N GLU A 116 -44.11 0.29 -7.95
CA GLU A 116 -45.01 0.66 -6.86
C GLU A 116 -45.98 1.81 -7.22
N ASN A 117 -45.71 2.56 -8.31
CA ASN A 117 -46.60 3.62 -8.81
C ASN A 117 -46.43 3.82 -10.34
N GLU A 118 -47.24 3.10 -11.14
CA GLU A 118 -47.19 3.10 -12.61
C GLU A 118 -47.43 4.47 -13.26
N ASN A 119 -48.05 5.42 -12.56
CA ASN A 119 -48.45 6.73 -13.10
C ASN A 119 -47.45 7.87 -12.87
N GLN A 120 -46.29 7.61 -12.25
CA GLN A 120 -45.30 8.63 -11.91
C GLN A 120 -43.94 8.36 -12.56
N ALA A 121 -43.64 9.10 -13.63
CA ALA A 121 -42.33 9.09 -14.30
C ALA A 121 -41.15 9.40 -13.36
N THR A 122 -41.42 10.02 -12.21
CA THR A 122 -40.45 10.34 -11.17
C THR A 122 -39.83 9.09 -10.51
N ASN A 123 -40.56 7.99 -10.42
CA ASN A 123 -40.08 6.77 -9.73
C ASN A 123 -39.03 6.03 -10.56
N PHE A 124 -39.19 6.00 -11.88
CA PHE A 124 -38.21 5.41 -12.79
C PHE A 124 -36.89 6.20 -12.77
N ALA A 125 -36.97 7.54 -12.85
CA ALA A 125 -35.79 8.40 -12.77
C ALA A 125 -35.07 8.25 -11.43
N PHE A 126 -35.81 8.18 -10.32
CA PHE A 126 -35.25 7.94 -8.99
C PHE A 126 -34.52 6.60 -8.88
N CYS A 127 -35.10 5.50 -9.38
CA CYS A 127 -34.47 4.18 -9.38
C CYS A 127 -33.17 4.15 -10.18
N LEU A 128 -33.18 4.78 -11.36
CA LEU A 128 -32.00 4.85 -12.21
C LEU A 128 -30.87 5.64 -11.51
N LEU A 129 -31.19 6.81 -10.95
CA LEU A 129 -30.24 7.61 -10.18
C LEU A 129 -29.69 6.87 -8.97
N LEU A 130 -30.54 6.15 -8.23
CA LEU A 130 -30.12 5.35 -7.08
C LEU A 130 -29.19 4.20 -7.48
N SER A 131 -29.50 3.49 -8.57
CA SER A 131 -28.66 2.40 -9.10
C SER A 131 -27.31 2.90 -9.60
N VAL A 132 -27.28 4.04 -10.29
CA VAL A 132 -26.02 4.66 -10.75
C VAL A 132 -25.21 5.15 -9.57
N SER A 133 -25.84 5.82 -8.59
CA SER A 133 -25.17 6.37 -7.42
C SER A 133 -24.56 5.27 -6.54
N THR A 134 -25.28 4.19 -6.28
CA THR A 134 -24.76 3.06 -5.50
C THR A 134 -23.58 2.37 -6.18
N SER A 135 -23.65 2.18 -7.51
CA SER A 135 -22.54 1.63 -8.29
C SER A 135 -21.32 2.56 -8.28
N LEU A 136 -21.54 3.86 -8.45
CA LEU A 136 -20.49 4.88 -8.41
C LEU A 136 -19.81 4.95 -7.05
N LEU A 137 -20.58 4.92 -5.95
CA LEU A 137 -20.05 4.93 -4.59
C LEU A 137 -19.18 3.71 -4.32
N MET A 138 -19.65 2.51 -4.69
CA MET A 138 -18.90 1.27 -4.48
C MET A 138 -17.59 1.25 -5.29
N LEU A 139 -17.63 1.64 -6.57
CA LEU A 139 -16.44 1.74 -7.41
C LEU A 139 -15.49 2.83 -6.92
N GLY A 140 -16.02 3.97 -6.47
CA GLY A 140 -15.27 5.09 -5.95
C GLY A 140 -14.48 4.70 -4.70
N ILE A 141 -15.14 4.12 -3.70
CA ILE A 141 -14.50 3.65 -2.47
C ILE A 141 -13.42 2.61 -2.78
N PHE A 142 -13.70 1.66 -3.67
CA PHE A 142 -12.71 0.65 -4.07
C PHE A 142 -11.47 1.24 -4.74
N ASN A 143 -11.66 2.27 -5.59
CA ASN A 143 -10.55 2.95 -6.24
C ASN A 143 -9.73 3.78 -5.25
N VAL A 144 -10.37 4.42 -4.27
CA VAL A 144 -9.68 5.15 -3.19
C VAL A 144 -8.85 4.18 -2.34
N GLU A 145 -9.44 3.08 -1.88
CA GLU A 145 -8.73 2.03 -1.12
C GLU A 145 -7.48 1.57 -1.88
N ARG A 146 -7.65 1.26 -3.18
CA ARG A 146 -6.56 0.79 -4.04
C ARG A 146 -5.46 1.83 -4.23
N THR A 147 -5.81 3.11 -4.28
CA THR A 147 -4.84 4.20 -4.48
C THR A 147 -4.07 4.48 -3.18
N MET A 148 -4.75 4.43 -2.03
CA MET A 148 -4.14 4.66 -0.72
C MET A 148 -3.27 3.47 -0.23
N GLU A 149 -3.45 2.29 -0.80
CA GLU A 149 -2.73 1.07 -0.39
C GLU A 149 -1.20 1.14 -0.61
N ASP A 150 -0.72 1.96 -1.56
CA ASP A 150 0.71 2.17 -1.78
C ASP A 150 1.04 3.67 -1.88
N PRO A 151 1.35 4.33 -0.75
CA PRO A 151 1.65 5.75 -0.75
C PRO A 151 2.96 6.08 -1.49
N PHE A 152 3.83 5.10 -1.71
CA PHE A 152 5.17 5.33 -2.28
C PHE A 152 5.29 5.06 -3.78
N ALA A 153 4.28 4.45 -4.41
CA ALA A 153 4.34 4.09 -5.83
C ALA A 153 4.14 5.29 -6.77
N GLY A 154 3.80 6.47 -6.26
CA GLY A 154 3.63 7.69 -7.05
C GLY A 154 2.49 7.65 -8.06
N GLY A 155 1.60 6.64 -8.00
CA GLY A 155 0.49 6.47 -8.94
C GLY A 155 -0.80 7.20 -8.55
N GLY A 156 -0.89 7.74 -7.33
CA GLY A 156 -2.00 8.56 -6.88
C GLY A 156 -1.64 10.04 -6.87
N LEU A 157 -2.64 10.91 -7.03
CA LEU A 157 -2.48 12.37 -6.87
C LEU A 157 -1.89 12.72 -5.49
N ASP A 158 -2.22 11.93 -4.46
CA ASP A 158 -1.76 12.11 -3.07
C ASP A 158 -0.57 11.20 -2.70
N GLY A 159 0.22 10.77 -3.69
CA GLY A 159 1.41 9.94 -3.44
C GLY A 159 2.54 10.72 -2.77
N ILE A 160 3.32 10.05 -1.92
CA ILE A 160 4.52 10.63 -1.33
C ILE A 160 5.63 10.65 -2.38
N HIS A 161 6.06 11.84 -2.79
CA HIS A 161 7.20 12.02 -3.68
C HIS A 161 8.52 11.87 -2.93
N VAL A 162 8.97 10.61 -2.77
CA VAL A 162 10.21 10.26 -2.06
C VAL A 162 11.44 11.00 -2.63
N HIS A 163 11.46 11.31 -3.92
CA HIS A 163 12.58 12.03 -4.54
C HIS A 163 12.71 13.50 -4.09
N ALA A 164 11.61 14.17 -3.73
CA ALA A 164 11.62 15.59 -3.37
C ALA A 164 12.03 15.86 -1.91
N ILE A 165 12.03 14.82 -1.07
CA ILE A 165 12.25 14.95 0.39
C ILE A 165 13.75 14.92 0.74
N PHE A 166 14.61 14.42 -0.15
CA PHE A 166 16.03 14.16 0.13
C PHE A 166 16.99 14.88 -0.82
N THR A 167 16.52 15.90 -1.53
CA THR A 167 17.31 16.93 -2.24
C THR A 167 17.29 18.22 -1.45
#